data_AF-A0A7X7GQ38-F1
#
_entry.id   AF-A0A7X7GQ38-F1
#
_cell.length_a   1.000
_cell.length_b   1.000
_cell.length_c   1.000
_cell.angle_alpha   90.00
_cell.angle_beta   90.00
_cell.angle_gamma   90.00
#
_symmetry.space_group_name_H-M   'P 1'
#
loop_
_entity.id
_entity.type
_entity.pdbx_description
1 polymer ?
#
loop_
_entity_poly.entity_id
_entity_poly.type
_entity_poly.pdbx_seq_one_letter_code
_entity_poly.pdbx_strand_id
1 'polypeptide(L)'
;MALVRTAAEAEINAAAKMRDFGFVDATALPGGPDGGIDVYSQRAYAQVKWRGGTADKDDLENLYGARGLDHQRALVYFSGADYTESATEYAASVGIALFVFDRTGEVTPVDGRARDLMDSRIDTRNSAPADTPDQTPSAAMVAVQAVTESVREFWLRHWPLIGALLFTVSLVAAPFSAWPVGVRVVVTVLSVVLAPVFWTIYLRNRQIQAS
;
A
#
# COMPACT_ATOMS: atom_id res chain seq x y z
N MET A 1 -16.00 20.45 0.65
CA MET A 1 -15.56 19.47 -0.38
C MET A 1 -14.06 19.71 -0.58
N ALA A 2 -13.21 18.81 -0.07
CA ALA A 2 -11.76 18.97 -0.16
C ALA A 2 -11.31 18.45 -1.53
N LEU A 3 -10.60 19.28 -2.30
CA LEU A 3 -10.02 18.89 -3.58
C LEU A 3 -8.79 18.01 -3.34
N VAL A 4 -8.62 16.97 -4.15
CA VAL A 4 -7.36 16.23 -4.22
C VAL A 4 -6.32 17.15 -4.86
N ARG A 5 -5.21 17.42 -4.17
CA ARG A 5 -4.15 18.34 -4.62
C ARG A 5 -2.77 17.68 -4.59
N THR A 6 -2.61 16.65 -3.77
CA THR A 6 -1.36 15.91 -3.53
C THR A 6 -1.53 14.41 -3.78
N ALA A 7 -0.41 13.70 -3.96
CA ALA A 7 -0.43 12.24 -4.08
C ALA A 7 -1.02 11.58 -2.83
N ALA A 8 -0.58 12.00 -1.64
CA ALA A 8 -1.12 11.49 -0.37
C ALA A 8 -2.64 11.69 -0.23
N GLU A 9 -3.19 12.83 -0.67
CA GLU A 9 -4.65 13.04 -0.68
C GLU A 9 -5.35 12.12 -1.69
N ALA A 10 -4.72 11.81 -2.82
CA ALA A 10 -5.26 10.88 -3.80
C ALA A 10 -5.31 9.45 -3.25
N GLU A 11 -4.29 9.03 -2.51
CA GLU A 11 -4.24 7.72 -1.84
C GLU A 11 -5.27 7.60 -0.72
N ILE A 12 -5.43 8.66 0.08
CA ILE A 12 -6.49 8.73 1.10
C ILE A 12 -7.88 8.65 0.45
N ASN A 13 -8.08 9.36 -0.66
CA ASN A 13 -9.32 9.30 -1.42
C ASN A 13 -9.56 7.89 -1.98
N ALA A 14 -8.55 7.25 -2.57
CA ALA A 14 -8.63 5.90 -3.08
C ALA A 14 -9.00 4.90 -1.97
N ALA A 15 -8.39 4.99 -0.79
CA ALA A 15 -8.76 4.18 0.36
C ALA A 15 -10.22 4.40 0.79
N ALA A 16 -10.68 5.65 0.81
CA ALA A 16 -12.09 5.94 1.09
C ALA A 16 -13.02 5.32 0.04
N LYS A 17 -12.67 5.38 -1.25
CA LYS A 17 -13.44 4.77 -2.34
C LYS A 17 -13.42 3.24 -2.30
N MET A 18 -12.32 2.63 -1.90
CA MET A 18 -12.27 1.18 -1.67
C MET A 18 -13.12 0.74 -0.49
N ARG A 19 -13.11 1.48 0.63
CA ARG A 19 -14.01 1.23 1.77
C ARG A 19 -15.46 1.31 1.35
N ASP A 20 -15.74 2.36 0.56
CA ASP A 20 -16.98 2.48 -0.14
C ASP A 20 -17.24 1.16 -0.87
N PHE A 21 -16.43 0.71 -1.82
CA PHE A 21 -16.61 -0.55 -2.61
C PHE A 21 -16.77 -1.85 -1.80
N GLY A 22 -16.64 -1.82 -0.48
CA GLY A 22 -16.85 -2.97 0.41
C GLY A 22 -15.55 -3.49 1.03
N PHE A 23 -14.41 -2.92 0.68
CA PHE A 23 -13.12 -3.19 1.34
C PHE A 23 -13.02 -2.36 2.62
N VAL A 24 -13.85 -2.68 3.61
CA VAL A 24 -14.07 -1.86 4.83
C VAL A 24 -12.78 -1.53 5.61
N ASP A 25 -11.76 -2.37 5.49
CA ASP A 25 -10.45 -2.25 6.13
C ASP A 25 -9.39 -1.54 5.28
N ALA A 26 -9.75 -1.05 4.08
CA ALA A 26 -8.82 -0.39 3.17
C ALA A 26 -8.14 0.81 3.86
N THR A 27 -6.82 0.92 3.74
CA THR A 27 -6.01 1.92 4.42
C THR A 27 -4.91 2.42 3.48
N ALA A 28 -4.81 3.74 3.33
CA ALA A 28 -3.76 4.38 2.54
C ALA A 28 -2.39 4.23 3.22
N LEU A 29 -1.34 4.06 2.42
CA LEU A 29 0.05 3.93 2.85
C LEU A 29 0.89 5.14 2.37
N PRO A 30 0.58 6.37 2.84
CA PRO A 30 1.20 7.56 2.29
C PRO A 30 2.71 7.65 2.53
N GLY A 31 3.44 7.89 1.44
CA GLY A 31 4.88 8.11 1.48
C GLY A 31 5.74 6.86 1.63
N GLY A 32 5.20 5.68 1.34
CA GLY A 32 5.95 4.42 1.34
C GLY A 32 6.97 4.34 0.18
N PRO A 33 8.23 3.91 0.41
CA PRO A 33 9.19 3.58 -0.64
C PRO A 33 8.85 2.29 -1.43
N ASP A 34 7.77 1.60 -1.05
CA ASP A 34 7.60 0.19 -1.32
C ASP A 34 6.71 -0.08 -2.54
N GLY A 35 7.37 -0.30 -3.68
CA GLY A 35 6.99 -1.36 -4.62
C GLY A 35 5.70 -1.21 -5.44
N GLY A 36 4.93 -0.12 -5.28
CA GLY A 36 3.74 0.15 -6.10
C GLY A 36 2.40 -0.25 -5.48
N ILE A 37 2.32 -0.38 -4.15
CA ILE A 37 1.04 -0.52 -3.42
C ILE A 37 0.83 0.71 -2.54
N ASP A 38 -0.16 1.51 -2.87
CA ASP A 38 -0.49 2.75 -2.16
C ASP A 38 -1.67 2.58 -1.19
N VAL A 39 -2.51 1.56 -1.40
CA VAL A 39 -3.62 1.23 -0.51
C VAL A 39 -3.65 -0.27 -0.23
N TYR A 40 -3.77 -0.60 1.06
CA TYR A 40 -3.85 -1.97 1.56
C TYR A 40 -5.22 -2.29 2.11
N SER A 41 -5.74 -3.48 1.79
CA SER A 41 -6.83 -4.19 2.47
C SER A 41 -6.46 -5.67 2.57
N GLN A 42 -7.01 -6.39 3.55
CA GLN A 42 -6.90 -7.85 3.64
C GLN A 42 -7.37 -8.56 2.36
N ARG A 43 -8.27 -7.93 1.60
CA ARG A 43 -8.88 -8.51 0.39
C ARG A 43 -8.49 -7.81 -0.90
N ALA A 44 -7.74 -6.71 -0.84
CA ALA A 44 -7.38 -5.95 -2.03
C ALA A 44 -6.08 -5.14 -1.86
N TYR A 45 -5.39 -4.94 -2.98
CA TYR A 45 -4.33 -3.95 -3.12
C TYR A 45 -4.73 -2.91 -4.15
N ALA A 46 -4.28 -1.67 -3.94
CA ALA A 46 -4.41 -0.64 -4.96
C ALA A 46 -3.18 0.24 -5.12
N GLN A 47 -3.06 0.77 -6.33
CA GLN A 47 -2.08 1.79 -6.70
C GLN A 47 -2.81 3.03 -7.26
N VAL A 48 -2.22 4.20 -7.04
CA VAL A 48 -2.80 5.50 -7.37
C VAL A 48 -1.80 6.35 -8.15
N LYS A 49 -2.09 6.58 -9.43
CA LYS A 49 -1.34 7.50 -10.28
C LYS A 49 -1.99 8.88 -10.29
N TRP A 50 -1.53 9.77 -9.40
CA TRP A 50 -2.04 11.15 -9.29
C TRP A 50 -1.54 12.08 -10.42
N ARG A 51 -0.30 11.90 -10.88
CA ARG A 51 0.36 12.75 -11.89
C ARG A 51 1.12 11.89 -12.90
N GLY A 52 1.43 12.46 -14.06
CA GLY A 52 2.27 11.80 -15.06
C GLY A 52 1.56 11.33 -16.33
N GLY A 53 0.32 11.79 -16.58
CA GLY A 53 -0.43 11.45 -17.78
C GLY A 53 -1.18 10.12 -17.70
N THR A 54 -1.59 9.62 -18.85
CA THR A 54 -2.32 8.36 -19.03
C THR A 54 -1.51 7.18 -18.46
N ALA A 55 -2.16 6.31 -17.69
CA ALA A 55 -1.55 5.10 -17.16
C ALA A 55 -1.36 4.06 -18.27
N ASP A 56 -0.19 3.42 -18.28
CA ASP A 56 0.21 2.47 -19.31
C ASP A 56 0.28 1.03 -18.77
N LYS A 57 0.69 0.10 -19.63
CA LYS A 57 0.79 -1.31 -19.27
C LYS A 57 1.88 -1.55 -18.20
N ASP A 58 3.01 -0.85 -18.26
CA ASP A 58 4.13 -1.04 -17.35
C ASP A 58 3.73 -0.62 -15.92
N ASP A 59 2.94 0.45 -15.80
CA ASP A 59 2.31 0.86 -14.53
C ASP A 59 1.49 -0.29 -13.89
N LEU A 60 0.66 -0.97 -14.69
CA LEU A 60 -0.19 -2.06 -14.22
C LEU A 60 0.59 -3.35 -13.92
N GLU A 61 1.64 -3.62 -14.70
CA GLU A 61 2.56 -4.74 -14.44
C GLU A 61 3.29 -4.56 -13.11
N ASN A 62 3.64 -3.32 -12.76
CA ASN A 62 4.25 -3.01 -11.46
C ASN A 62 3.29 -3.36 -10.31
N LEU A 63 2.02 -2.94 -10.36
CA LEU A 63 1.01 -3.33 -9.35
C LEU A 63 0.83 -4.85 -9.31
N TYR A 64 0.74 -5.50 -10.48
CA TYR A 64 0.58 -6.94 -10.57
C TYR A 64 1.76 -7.69 -9.93
N GLY A 65 2.99 -7.23 -10.15
CA GLY A 65 4.19 -7.79 -9.54
C GLY A 65 4.27 -7.53 -8.03
N ALA A 66 3.83 -6.36 -7.57
CA ALA A 66 3.87 -5.95 -6.17
C ALA A 66 3.06 -6.86 -5.24
N ARG A 67 2.00 -7.51 -5.75
CA ARG A 67 1.20 -8.48 -4.97
C ARG A 67 2.00 -9.72 -4.55
N GLY A 68 3.12 -10.00 -5.22
CA GLY A 68 3.95 -11.18 -4.99
C GLY A 68 3.17 -12.48 -5.18
N LEU A 69 3.23 -13.36 -4.18
CA LEU A 69 2.59 -14.67 -4.21
C LEU A 69 1.11 -14.65 -3.80
N ASP A 70 0.58 -13.51 -3.34
CA ASP A 70 -0.81 -13.42 -2.89
C ASP A 70 -1.76 -13.13 -4.06
N HIS A 71 -2.33 -14.22 -4.60
CA HIS A 71 -3.24 -14.19 -5.75
C HIS A 71 -4.71 -14.08 -5.33
N GLN A 72 -5.02 -14.07 -4.04
CA GLN A 72 -6.40 -14.07 -3.53
C GLN A 72 -6.97 -12.66 -3.39
N ARG A 73 -6.12 -11.64 -3.47
CA ARG A 73 -6.52 -10.24 -3.33
C ARG A 73 -6.91 -9.63 -4.67
N ALA A 74 -7.98 -8.84 -4.65
CA ALA A 74 -8.35 -8.01 -5.77
C ALA A 74 -7.28 -6.94 -6.01
N LEU A 75 -7.04 -6.61 -7.28
CA LEU A 75 -6.15 -5.52 -7.67
C LEU A 75 -7.00 -4.38 -8.20
N VAL A 76 -6.73 -3.17 -7.71
CA VAL A 76 -7.45 -1.96 -8.11
C VAL A 76 -6.43 -0.90 -8.52
N TYR A 77 -6.63 -0.26 -9.66
CA TYR A 77 -5.78 0.83 -10.10
C TYR A 77 -6.61 2.10 -10.24
N PHE A 78 -6.09 3.21 -9.69
CA PHE A 78 -6.68 4.54 -9.80
C PHE A 78 -5.78 5.46 -10.61
N SER A 79 -6.30 6.08 -11.66
CA SER A 79 -5.59 7.05 -12.50
C SER A 79 -6.27 8.42 -12.44
N GLY A 80 -5.48 9.49 -12.30
CA GLY A 80 -5.98 10.87 -12.39
C GLY A 80 -6.16 11.38 -13.82
N ALA A 81 -5.82 10.57 -14.83
CA ALA A 81 -5.97 10.87 -16.24
C ALA A 81 -6.80 9.75 -16.91
N ASP A 82 -6.26 9.04 -17.88
CA ASP A 82 -6.90 7.89 -18.54
C ASP A 82 -5.98 6.67 -18.50
N TYR A 83 -6.34 5.62 -19.26
CA TYR A 83 -5.53 4.43 -19.52
C TYR A 83 -5.24 4.28 -21.02
N THR A 84 -4.08 3.72 -21.36
CA THR A 84 -3.82 3.30 -22.75
C THR A 84 -4.62 2.06 -23.09
N GLU A 85 -4.84 1.81 -24.38
CA GLU A 85 -5.52 0.58 -24.84
C GLU A 85 -4.79 -0.67 -24.34
N SER A 86 -3.46 -0.71 -24.45
CA SER A 86 -2.62 -1.79 -23.93
C SER A 86 -2.75 -2.02 -22.43
N ALA A 87 -2.97 -0.96 -21.64
CA ALA A 87 -3.21 -1.06 -20.21
C ALA A 87 -4.57 -1.71 -19.93
N THR A 88 -5.61 -1.31 -20.66
CA THR A 88 -6.95 -1.89 -20.50
C THR A 88 -7.01 -3.37 -20.90
N GLU A 89 -6.35 -3.76 -21.99
CA GLU A 89 -6.23 -5.16 -22.41
C GLU A 89 -5.47 -6.00 -21.37
N TYR A 90 -4.36 -5.47 -20.86
CA TYR A 90 -3.60 -6.14 -19.82
C TYR A 90 -4.42 -6.31 -18.54
N ALA A 91 -5.06 -5.25 -18.06
CA ALA A 91 -5.93 -5.29 -16.88
C ALA A 91 -7.02 -6.36 -16.99
N ALA A 92 -7.65 -6.50 -18.17
CA ALA A 92 -8.64 -7.55 -18.42
C ALA A 92 -8.03 -8.96 -18.33
N SER A 93 -6.81 -9.15 -18.84
CA SER A 93 -6.12 -10.45 -18.84
C SER A 93 -5.71 -10.92 -17.44
N VAL A 94 -5.31 -10.00 -16.57
CA VAL A 94 -4.80 -10.31 -15.22
C VAL A 94 -5.79 -10.01 -14.09
N GLY A 95 -6.88 -9.33 -14.41
CA GLY A 95 -7.97 -9.07 -13.50
C GLY A 95 -7.81 -7.87 -12.59
N ILE A 96 -7.24 -6.78 -13.09
CA ILE A 96 -7.11 -5.51 -12.37
C ILE A 96 -8.35 -4.66 -12.68
N ALA A 97 -9.02 -4.15 -11.64
CA ALA A 97 -10.14 -3.21 -11.80
C ALA A 97 -9.61 -1.78 -11.98
N LEU A 98 -10.11 -1.08 -13.00
CA LEU A 98 -9.59 0.22 -13.40
C LEU A 98 -10.58 1.35 -13.10
N PHE A 99 -10.10 2.37 -12.40
CA PHE A 99 -10.86 3.58 -12.10
C PHE A 99 -10.10 4.82 -12.55
N VAL A 100 -10.85 5.80 -13.07
CA VAL A 100 -10.36 7.18 -13.21
C VAL A 100 -10.95 8.01 -12.08
N PHE A 101 -10.16 8.94 -11.53
CA PHE A 101 -10.67 9.87 -10.53
C PHE A 101 -10.39 11.32 -10.91
N ASP A 102 -11.31 12.20 -10.51
CA ASP A 102 -11.18 13.62 -10.77
C ASP A 102 -10.55 14.37 -9.57
N ARG A 103 -10.41 15.70 -9.72
CA ARG A 103 -9.88 16.54 -8.63
C ARG A 103 -10.82 16.66 -7.43
N THR A 104 -12.09 16.29 -7.57
CA THR A 104 -13.05 16.26 -6.47
C THR A 104 -12.99 14.96 -5.67
N GLY A 105 -12.26 13.96 -6.19
CA GLY A 105 -12.12 12.64 -5.60
C GLY A 105 -13.23 11.67 -6.04
N GLU A 106 -14.10 12.09 -6.95
CA GLU A 106 -15.08 11.20 -7.57
C GLU A 106 -14.36 10.20 -8.48
N VAL A 107 -14.84 8.95 -8.48
CA VAL A 107 -14.24 7.83 -9.21
C VAL A 107 -15.23 7.27 -10.21
N THR A 108 -14.76 7.02 -11.42
CA THR A 108 -15.54 6.45 -12.53
C THR A 108 -14.93 5.11 -12.94
N PRO A 109 -15.74 4.04 -13.06
CA PRO A 109 -15.24 2.75 -13.50
C PRO A 109 -14.93 2.76 -15.00
N VAL A 110 -13.78 2.23 -15.39
CA VAL A 110 -13.35 2.14 -16.80
C VAL A 110 -13.76 0.80 -17.39
N ASP A 111 -13.44 -0.29 -16.70
CA ASP A 111 -13.60 -1.66 -17.18
C ASP A 111 -14.77 -2.40 -16.51
N GLY A 112 -15.11 -3.58 -17.03
CA GLY A 112 -16.22 -4.39 -16.49
C GLY A 112 -16.02 -4.75 -15.02
N ARG A 113 -14.79 -5.06 -14.60
CA ARG A 113 -14.51 -5.43 -13.20
C ARG A 113 -14.67 -4.27 -12.24
N ALA A 114 -14.29 -3.06 -12.64
CA ALA A 114 -14.56 -1.86 -11.85
C ALA A 114 -16.06 -1.62 -11.66
N ARG A 115 -16.87 -1.88 -12.69
CA ARG A 115 -18.34 -1.82 -12.58
C ARG A 115 -18.86 -2.89 -11.63
N ASP A 116 -18.42 -4.14 -11.78
CA ASP A 116 -18.82 -5.24 -10.90
C ASP A 116 -18.46 -4.95 -9.42
N LEU A 117 -17.30 -4.35 -9.14
CA LEU A 117 -16.91 -3.94 -7.80
C LEU A 117 -17.81 -2.82 -7.24
N MET A 118 -18.27 -1.90 -8.07
CA MET A 118 -19.23 -0.88 -7.65
C MET A 118 -20.63 -1.47 -7.43
N ASP A 119 -21.07 -2.37 -8.31
CA ASP A 119 -22.42 -2.95 -8.34
C ASP A 119 -22.64 -4.06 -7.32
N SER A 120 -21.59 -4.80 -6.93
CA SER A 120 -21.63 -5.79 -5.83
C SER A 120 -22.11 -5.19 -4.50
N ARG A 121 -22.08 -3.85 -4.37
CA ARG A 121 -22.67 -3.11 -3.25
C ARG A 121 -24.18 -2.98 -3.31
N ILE A 122 -24.75 -2.88 -4.51
CA ILE A 122 -26.19 -2.66 -4.71
C ILE A 122 -26.94 -3.92 -4.26
N ASP A 123 -26.43 -5.11 -4.57
CA ASP A 123 -27.06 -6.37 -4.15
C ASP A 123 -26.98 -6.59 -2.63
N THR A 124 -25.87 -6.22 -1.99
CA THR A 124 -25.70 -6.34 -0.54
C THR A 124 -26.52 -5.30 0.24
N ARG A 125 -26.69 -4.08 -0.30
CA ARG A 125 -27.55 -3.04 0.31
C ARG A 125 -29.04 -3.29 0.10
N ASN A 126 -29.45 -3.74 -1.08
CA ASN A 126 -30.86 -4.03 -1.37
C ASN A 126 -31.35 -5.35 -0.75
N SER A 127 -30.44 -6.23 -0.34
CA SER A 127 -30.76 -7.49 0.36
C SER A 127 -30.70 -7.39 1.89
N ALA A 128 -30.47 -6.20 2.47
CA ALA A 128 -30.45 -6.03 3.92
C ALA A 128 -31.90 -5.96 4.46
N PRO A 129 -32.35 -6.91 5.32
CA PRO A 129 -33.59 -6.76 6.07
C PRO A 129 -33.42 -5.61 7.06
N ALA A 130 -34.49 -4.85 7.28
CA ALA A 130 -34.57 -3.73 8.20
C ALA A 130 -34.53 -4.18 9.68
N ASP A 131 -33.43 -4.77 10.11
CA ASP A 131 -33.07 -4.88 11.52
C ASP A 131 -31.68 -4.24 11.67
N THR A 132 -31.65 -3.08 12.31
CA THR A 132 -30.40 -2.42 12.71
C THR A 132 -30.01 -3.00 14.06
N PRO A 133 -28.96 -3.84 14.17
CA PRO A 133 -28.34 -4.07 15.46
C PRO A 133 -27.53 -2.81 15.77
N ASP A 134 -27.81 -2.23 16.93
CA ASP A 134 -27.06 -1.18 17.58
C ASP A 134 -25.54 -1.35 17.37
N GLN A 135 -24.94 -0.47 16.56
CA GLN A 135 -23.51 -0.49 16.21
C GLN A 135 -22.68 0.09 17.35
N THR A 136 -22.80 -0.50 18.54
CA THR A 136 -21.74 -0.39 19.54
C THR A 136 -20.60 -1.29 19.07
N PRO A 137 -19.41 -0.77 18.76
CA PRO A 137 -18.29 -1.60 18.36
C PRO A 137 -18.06 -2.65 19.43
N SER A 138 -18.20 -3.93 19.07
CA SER A 138 -17.97 -5.04 20.01
C SER A 138 -16.60 -4.85 20.66
N ALA A 139 -16.53 -5.04 21.98
CA ALA A 139 -15.28 -4.92 22.73
C ALA A 139 -14.13 -5.76 22.11
N ALA A 140 -14.48 -6.84 21.42
CA ALA A 140 -13.54 -7.64 20.63
C ALA A 140 -12.94 -6.85 19.44
N MET A 141 -13.74 -6.07 18.72
CA MET A 141 -13.28 -5.25 17.59
C MET A 141 -12.40 -4.09 18.06
N VAL A 142 -12.75 -3.47 19.19
CA VAL A 142 -11.90 -2.44 19.83
C VAL A 142 -10.58 -3.04 20.31
N ALA A 143 -10.61 -4.22 20.92
CA ALA A 143 -9.40 -4.93 21.34
C ALA A 143 -8.52 -5.34 20.14
N VAL A 144 -9.13 -5.82 19.06
CA VAL A 144 -8.42 -6.17 17.81
C VAL A 144 -7.79 -4.92 17.20
N GLN A 145 -8.51 -3.79 17.13
CA GLN A 145 -7.96 -2.53 16.63
C GLN A 145 -6.79 -2.05 17.50
N ALA A 146 -6.95 -2.03 18.82
CA ALA A 146 -5.89 -1.64 19.75
C ALA A 146 -4.64 -2.53 19.62
N VAL A 147 -4.82 -3.85 19.45
CA VAL A 147 -3.71 -4.79 19.22
C VAL A 147 -3.06 -4.52 17.86
N THR A 148 -3.83 -4.28 16.79
CA THR A 148 -3.26 -3.98 15.46
C THR A 148 -2.51 -2.66 15.41
N GLU A 149 -2.98 -1.62 16.10
CA GLU A 149 -2.26 -0.36 16.24
C GLU A 149 -0.98 -0.55 17.05
N SER A 150 -1.03 -1.34 18.13
CA SER A 150 0.16 -1.69 18.94
C SER A 150 1.21 -2.44 18.12
N VAL A 151 0.80 -3.38 17.27
CA VAL A 151 1.70 -4.13 16.37
C VAL A 151 2.27 -3.23 15.27
N ARG A 152 1.47 -2.34 14.69
CA ARG A 152 1.89 -1.35 13.69
C ARG A 152 2.90 -0.35 14.26
N GLU A 153 2.63 0.17 15.46
CA GLU A 153 3.56 1.07 16.16
C GLU A 153 4.85 0.36 16.52
N PHE A 154 4.77 -0.88 17.01
CA PHE A 154 5.95 -1.72 17.27
C PHE A 154 6.77 -1.93 15.99
N TRP A 155 6.14 -2.28 14.87
CA TRP A 155 6.83 -2.46 13.59
C TRP A 155 7.50 -1.16 13.12
N LEU A 156 6.78 -0.03 13.06
CA LEU A 156 7.32 1.27 12.65
C LEU A 156 8.45 1.76 13.58
N ARG A 157 8.37 1.43 14.88
CA ARG A 157 9.38 1.76 15.90
C ARG A 157 10.64 0.92 15.77
N HIS A 158 10.51 -0.36 15.45
CA HIS A 158 11.59 -1.34 15.54
C HIS A 158 12.22 -1.71 14.20
N TRP A 159 11.58 -1.42 13.06
CA TRP A 159 12.17 -1.65 11.74
C TRP A 159 13.57 -1.02 11.52
N PRO A 160 13.88 0.21 12.01
CA PRO A 160 15.22 0.79 11.85
C PRO A 160 16.27 0.07 12.71
N LEU A 161 15.86 -0.49 13.86
CA LEU A 161 16.73 -1.26 14.76
C LEU A 161 17.06 -2.64 14.17
N ILE A 162 16.08 -3.28 13.53
CA ILE A 162 16.27 -4.56 12.83
C ILE A 162 17.24 -4.37 11.66
N GLY A 163 17.07 -3.30 10.87
CA GLY A 163 18.00 -2.93 9.80
C GLY A 163 19.43 -2.66 10.32
N ALA A 164 19.57 -1.85 11.38
CA ALA A 164 20.87 -1.54 11.97
C ALA A 164 21.58 -2.78 12.53
N LEU A 165 20.85 -3.68 13.20
CA LEU A 165 21.39 -4.93 13.74
C LEU A 165 21.85 -5.87 12.61
N LEU A 166 21.04 -6.05 11.57
CA LEU A 166 21.38 -6.91 10.43
C LEU A 166 22.60 -6.41 9.67
N PHE A 167 22.72 -5.10 9.43
CA PHE A 167 23.90 -4.52 8.78
C PHE A 167 25.15 -4.58 9.66
N THR A 168 25.00 -4.46 10.98
CA THR A 168 26.11 -4.59 11.92
C THR A 168 26.59 -6.04 12.03
N VAL A 169 25.67 -7.01 12.06
CA VAL A 169 26.01 -8.45 11.99
C VAL A 169 26.68 -8.78 10.66
N SER A 170 26.20 -8.22 9.54
CA SER A 170 26.83 -8.37 8.23
C SER A 170 28.24 -7.78 8.17
N LEU A 171 28.49 -6.65 8.83
CA LEU A 171 29.82 -6.04 8.93
C LEU A 171 30.84 -6.97 9.61
N VAL A 172 30.38 -7.76 10.59
CA VAL A 172 31.24 -8.70 11.35
C VAL A 172 31.38 -10.05 10.63
N ALA A 173 30.33 -10.51 9.94
CA ALA A 173 30.30 -11.84 9.30
C ALA A 173 30.83 -11.87 7.86
N ALA A 174 30.61 -10.80 7.07
CA ALA A 174 31.06 -10.71 5.67
C ALA A 174 32.59 -10.84 5.48
N PRO A 175 33.45 -10.39 6.41
CA PRO A 175 34.89 -10.63 6.32
C PRO A 175 35.29 -12.10 6.49
N PHE A 176 34.42 -12.99 6.96
CA PHE A 176 34.73 -14.41 7.21
C PHE A 176 33.84 -15.36 6.38
N SER A 177 33.02 -14.83 5.47
CA SER A 177 32.17 -15.65 4.61
C SER A 177 32.96 -16.30 3.47
N ALA A 178 32.52 -17.49 3.04
CA ALA A 178 33.12 -18.23 1.92
C ALA A 178 32.81 -17.62 0.53
N TRP A 179 32.36 -16.37 0.49
CA TRP A 179 31.93 -15.69 -0.74
C TRP A 179 33.12 -15.16 -1.54
N PRO A 180 32.96 -14.95 -2.86
CA PRO A 180 33.99 -14.33 -3.69
C PRO A 180 34.43 -12.99 -3.11
N VAL A 181 35.73 -12.70 -3.16
CA VAL A 181 36.35 -11.53 -2.50
C VAL A 181 35.68 -10.22 -2.91
N GLY A 182 35.30 -10.06 -4.19
CA GLY A 182 34.60 -8.88 -4.68
C GLY A 182 33.25 -8.64 -4.01
N VAL A 183 32.49 -9.71 -3.74
CA VAL A 183 31.19 -9.62 -3.07
C VAL A 183 31.36 -9.22 -1.60
N ARG A 184 32.39 -9.75 -0.93
CA ARG A 184 32.72 -9.40 0.47
C ARG A 184 33.08 -7.94 0.62
N VAL A 185 33.88 -7.40 -0.30
CA VAL A 185 34.28 -5.98 -0.30
C VAL A 185 33.05 -5.09 -0.51
N VAL A 186 32.19 -5.38 -1.49
CA VAL A 186 30.99 -4.60 -1.79
C VAL A 186 30.03 -4.57 -0.60
N VAL A 187 29.75 -5.72 0.02
CA VAL A 187 28.86 -5.83 1.19
C VAL A 187 29.43 -5.05 2.38
N THR A 188 30.74 -5.13 2.61
CA THR A 188 31.40 -4.41 3.71
C THR A 188 31.33 -2.90 3.50
N VAL A 189 31.63 -2.41 2.29
CA VAL A 189 31.58 -0.99 1.95
C VAL A 189 30.16 -0.43 2.07
N LEU A 190 29.15 -1.16 1.57
CA LEU A 190 27.75 -0.77 1.71
C LEU A 190 27.33 -0.73 3.20
N SER A 191 27.77 -1.70 4.00
CA SER A 191 27.44 -1.76 5.43
C SER A 191 28.03 -0.60 6.23
N VAL A 192 29.25 -0.15 5.90
CA VAL A 192 29.90 1.01 6.53
C VAL A 192 29.13 2.30 6.29
N VAL A 193 28.50 2.46 5.12
CA VAL A 193 27.75 3.67 4.76
C VAL A 193 26.30 3.60 5.25
N LEU A 194 25.66 2.43 5.17
CA LEU A 194 24.25 2.28 5.51
C LEU A 194 24.02 2.25 7.03
N ALA A 195 24.91 1.64 7.83
CA ALA A 195 24.73 1.54 9.28
C ALA A 195 24.62 2.92 9.99
N PRO A 196 25.48 3.92 9.70
CA PRO A 196 25.34 5.27 10.26
C PRO A 196 24.06 5.99 9.81
N VAL A 197 23.60 5.75 8.58
CA VAL A 197 22.37 6.35 8.03
C VAL A 197 21.14 5.81 8.76
N PHE A 198 21.07 4.49 8.97
CA PHE A 198 19.99 3.89 9.74
C PHE A 198 20.01 4.32 11.22
N TRP A 199 21.20 4.45 11.82
CA TRP A 199 21.34 4.94 13.20
C TRP A 199 20.89 6.40 13.35
N THR A 200 21.21 7.26 12.38
CA THR A 200 20.79 8.67 12.40
C THR A 200 19.29 8.84 12.19
N ILE A 201 18.66 8.04 11.33
CA ILE A 201 17.20 7.99 11.18
C ILE A 201 16.53 7.57 12.50
N TYR A 202 17.06 6.53 13.16
CA TYR A 202 16.56 6.07 14.45
C TYR A 202 16.65 7.15 15.54
N LEU A 203 17.80 7.81 15.67
CA LEU A 203 18.00 8.87 16.67
C LEU A 203 17.12 10.09 16.41
N ARG A 204 16.94 10.49 15.14
CA ARG A 204 16.08 11.62 14.77
C ARG A 204 14.61 11.35 15.11
N ASN A 205 14.12 10.14 14.83
CA ASN A 205 12.76 9.74 15.19
C ASN A 205 12.54 9.71 16.71
N ARG A 206 13.58 9.43 17.51
CA ARG A 206 13.51 9.47 18.98
C ARG A 206 13.43 10.90 19.53
N GLN A 207 14.12 11.85 18.92
CA GLN A 207 14.11 13.26 19.36
C GLN A 207 12.76 13.95 19.14
N ILE A 208 12.07 13.64 18.03
CA ILE A 208 10.74 14.20 17.70
C ILE A 208 9.67 13.81 18.73
N GLN A 209 9.88 12.74 19.51
CA GLN A 209 8.92 12.28 20.52
C GLN A 209 9.22 12.77 21.94
N ALA A 210 10.34 13.49 22.14
CA ALA A 210 10.74 14.04 23.44
C ALA A 210 10.45 15.54 23.58
N SER A 211 9.86 16.16 22.55
CA SER A 211 9.47 17.57 22.44
C SER A 211 7.97 17.70 22.28
#